data_AF-A0A3D2IQF4-F1
#
_entry.id   AF-A0A3D2IQF4-F1
#
_cell.length_a   1.000
_cell.length_b   1.000
_cell.length_c   1.000
_cell.angle_alpha   90.00
_cell.angle_beta   90.00
_cell.angle_gamma   90.00
#
_symmetry.space_group_name_H-M   'P 1'
#
loop_
_entity.id
_entity.type
_entity.pdbx_description
1 polymer ?
#
loop_
_entity_poly.entity_id
_entity_poly.type
_entity_poly.pdbx_seq_one_letter_code
_entity_poly.pdbx_strand_id
1 'polypeptide(L)'
;MYADYEYYIEQLCGKEPSVPEETWGYWERMARLEIDAATHGRSARLTTLPDNLKECVCAVAEVLYRTDVQSQSFQEQGLAGPLQSWANDGQSGTVALGESIYTESGKKKEIGRLLRLYLAGTGLLYAGVMHLES
;
A
#
# COMPACT_ATOMS: atom_id res chain seq x y z
N MET A 1 9.66 -10.78 -5.34
CA MET A 1 9.38 -10.43 -3.93
C MET A 1 10.36 -9.34 -3.57
N TYR A 2 9.90 -8.27 -2.92
CA TYR A 2 10.73 -7.14 -2.51
C TYR A 2 11.26 -7.31 -1.09
N ALA A 3 10.44 -7.84 -0.18
CA ALA A 3 10.83 -8.20 1.19
C ALA A 3 10.22 -9.55 1.55
N ASP A 4 11.03 -10.48 2.05
CA ASP A 4 10.54 -11.71 2.67
C ASP A 4 10.07 -11.45 4.10
N TYR A 5 9.51 -12.47 4.75
CA TYR A 5 8.97 -12.34 6.09
C TYR A 5 10.08 -12.08 7.12
N GLU A 6 11.27 -12.67 6.92
CA GLU A 6 12.44 -12.45 7.78
C GLU A 6 12.83 -10.97 7.80
N TYR A 7 12.98 -10.35 6.61
CA TYR A 7 13.25 -8.92 6.50
C TYR A 7 12.15 -8.07 7.16
N TYR A 8 10.88 -8.42 6.97
CA TYR A 8 9.76 -7.70 7.60
C TYR A 8 9.88 -7.71 9.13
N ILE A 9 10.17 -8.86 9.73
CA ILE A 9 10.32 -8.98 11.20
C ILE A 9 11.51 -8.17 11.70
N GLU A 10 12.65 -8.20 11.01
CA GLU A 10 13.82 -7.40 11.38
C GLU A 10 13.51 -5.90 11.41
N GLN A 11 12.73 -5.40 10.44
CA GLN A 11 12.32 -4.00 10.35
C GLN A 11 11.41 -3.54 11.49
N LEU A 12 10.74 -4.47 12.17
CA LEU A 12 9.83 -4.13 13.28
C LEU A 12 10.58 -3.79 14.57
N CYS A 13 11.89 -4.05 14.66
CA CYS A 13 12.71 -3.76 15.85
C CYS A 13 12.10 -4.32 17.15
N GLY A 14 11.54 -5.55 17.08
CA GLY A 14 10.91 -6.23 18.20
C GLY A 14 9.44 -5.88 18.46
N LYS A 15 8.81 -5.06 17.60
CA LYS A 15 7.35 -4.89 17.60
C LYS A 15 6.66 -6.14 17.06
N GLU A 16 5.45 -6.38 17.55
CA GLU A 16 4.61 -7.49 17.08
C GLU A 16 4.19 -7.26 15.61
N PRO A 17 4.33 -8.28 14.74
CA PRO A 17 3.93 -8.16 13.34
C PRO A 17 2.42 -8.00 13.23
N SER A 18 2.00 -7.01 12.45
CA SER A 18 0.59 -6.90 12.09
C SER A 18 0.19 -7.98 11.08
N VAL A 19 1.05 -8.29 10.12
CA VAL A 19 0.77 -9.30 9.09
C VAL A 19 1.29 -10.67 9.54
N PRO A 20 0.43 -11.70 9.63
CA PRO A 20 0.87 -13.08 9.93
C PRO A 20 1.73 -13.67 8.81
N GLU A 21 2.71 -14.51 9.17
CA GLU A 21 3.64 -15.17 8.22
C GLU A 21 2.91 -15.91 7.11
N GLU A 22 1.84 -16.62 7.45
CA GLU A 22 1.07 -17.47 6.54
C GLU A 22 0.42 -16.65 5.42
N THR A 23 0.14 -15.38 5.68
CA THR A 23 -0.49 -14.45 4.72
C THR A 23 0.49 -13.43 4.16
N TRP A 24 1.73 -13.39 4.65
CA TRP A 24 2.73 -12.40 4.24
C TRP A 24 2.93 -12.35 2.74
N GLY A 25 3.12 -13.50 2.09
CA GLY A 25 3.35 -13.57 0.65
C GLY A 25 2.20 -12.98 -0.19
N TYR A 26 0.97 -13.01 0.32
CA TYR A 26 -0.17 -12.36 -0.32
C TYR A 26 -0.09 -10.83 -0.15
N TRP A 27 0.10 -10.34 1.07
CA TRP A 27 0.12 -8.90 1.36
C TRP A 27 1.34 -8.19 0.79
N GLU A 28 2.51 -8.83 0.79
CA GLU A 28 3.70 -8.36 0.07
C GLU A 28 3.39 -8.18 -1.41
N ARG A 29 2.75 -9.17 -2.04
CA ARG A 29 2.42 -9.12 -3.46
C ARG A 29 1.47 -7.97 -3.75
N MET A 30 0.46 -7.75 -2.91
CA MET A 30 -0.49 -6.65 -3.08
C MET A 30 0.21 -5.28 -2.93
N ALA A 31 1.05 -5.14 -1.91
CA ALA A 31 1.85 -3.93 -1.72
C ALA A 31 2.82 -3.68 -2.89
N ARG A 32 3.45 -4.73 -3.41
CA ARG A 32 4.32 -4.65 -4.58
C ARG A 32 3.58 -4.12 -5.80
N LEU A 33 2.36 -4.58 -6.06
CA LEU A 33 1.55 -4.11 -7.19
C LEU A 33 1.23 -2.61 -7.08
N GLU A 34 0.89 -2.12 -5.89
CA GLU A 34 0.66 -0.69 -5.64
C GLU A 34 1.94 0.14 -5.90
N ILE A 35 3.10 -0.35 -5.44
CA ILE A 35 4.39 0.32 -5.64
C ILE A 35 4.82 0.27 -7.11
N ASP A 36 4.66 -0.87 -7.79
CA ASP A 36 4.98 -1.03 -9.20
C ASP A 36 4.14 -0.07 -10.05
N ALA A 37 2.84 0.03 -9.77
CA ALA A 37 1.95 0.97 -10.42
C ALA A 37 2.40 2.43 -10.19
N ALA A 38 2.67 2.81 -8.93
CA ALA A 38 3.10 4.15 -8.58
C ALA A 38 4.49 4.54 -9.13
N THR A 39 5.35 3.55 -9.36
CA THR A 39 6.70 3.75 -9.91
C THR A 39 6.76 3.54 -11.43
N HIS A 40 5.61 3.34 -12.08
CA HIS A 40 5.49 3.06 -13.52
C HIS A 40 6.33 1.83 -13.96
N GLY A 41 6.39 0.82 -13.10
CA GLY A 41 7.11 -0.42 -13.33
C GLY A 41 8.64 -0.32 -13.25
N ARG A 42 9.20 0.80 -12.75
CA ARG A 42 10.65 0.97 -12.62
C ARG A 42 11.24 0.17 -11.47
N SER A 43 10.54 0.09 -10.34
CA SER A 43 10.96 -0.72 -9.18
C SER A 43 11.17 -2.18 -9.56
N ALA A 44 10.27 -2.75 -10.37
CA ALA A 44 10.36 -4.13 -10.86
C ALA A 44 11.54 -4.39 -11.81
N ARG A 45 12.18 -3.34 -12.34
CA ARG A 45 13.33 -3.43 -13.25
C ARG A 45 14.66 -3.22 -12.55
N LEU A 46 14.67 -2.91 -11.25
CA LEU A 46 15.90 -2.75 -10.49
C LEU A 46 16.60 -4.10 -10.35
N THR A 47 17.90 -4.12 -10.65
CA THR A 47 18.75 -5.31 -10.45
C THR A 47 19.05 -5.55 -8.98
N THR A 48 19.14 -4.47 -8.19
CA THR A 48 19.34 -4.49 -6.74
C THR A 48 18.22 -3.68 -6.09
N LEU A 49 17.52 -4.30 -5.14
CA LEU A 49 16.44 -3.64 -4.40
C LEU A 49 17.04 -2.80 -3.26
N PRO A 50 16.87 -1.46 -3.27
CA PRO A 50 17.34 -0.61 -2.19
C PRO A 50 16.45 -0.76 -0.95
N ASP A 51 17.01 -0.53 0.24
CA ASP A 51 16.34 -0.80 1.51
C ASP A 51 15.04 0.00 1.67
N ASN A 52 15.02 1.25 1.21
CA ASN A 52 13.82 2.07 1.23
C ASN A 52 12.65 1.49 0.39
N LEU A 53 12.93 0.75 -0.69
CA LEU A 53 11.89 0.05 -1.45
C LEU A 53 11.36 -1.16 -0.66
N LYS A 54 12.23 -1.88 0.04
CA LYS A 54 11.85 -3.00 0.90
C LYS A 54 11.05 -2.54 2.12
N GLU A 55 11.47 -1.44 2.75
CA GLU A 55 10.75 -0.79 3.85
C GLU A 55 9.38 -0.28 3.38
N CYS A 56 9.31 0.31 2.18
CA CYS A 56 8.07 0.76 1.59
C CYS A 56 7.07 -0.38 1.38
N VAL A 57 7.52 -1.54 0.85
CA VAL A 57 6.62 -2.68 0.65
C VAL A 57 6.09 -3.21 1.99
N CYS A 58 6.92 -3.23 3.03
CA CYS A 58 6.50 -3.65 4.36
C CYS A 58 5.43 -2.72 4.93
N ALA A 59 5.66 -1.40 4.86
CA ALA A 59 4.71 -0.42 5.38
C ALA A 59 3.37 -0.44 4.63
N VAL A 60 3.40 -0.59 3.29
CA VAL A 60 2.19 -0.69 2.48
C VAL A 60 1.44 -2.00 2.77
N ALA A 61 2.15 -3.12 2.96
CA ALA A 61 1.54 -4.41 3.30
C ALA A 61 0.78 -4.35 4.64
N GLU A 62 1.34 -3.70 5.66
CA GLU A 62 0.64 -3.51 6.94
C GLU A 62 -0.65 -2.70 6.80
N VAL A 63 -0.61 -1.62 6.02
CA VAL A 63 -1.81 -0.79 5.79
C VAL A 63 -2.88 -1.61 5.08
N LEU A 64 -2.52 -2.35 4.03
CA LEU A 64 -3.44 -3.19 3.28
C LEU A 64 -4.10 -4.23 4.19
N TYR A 65 -3.31 -4.98 4.95
CA TYR A 65 -3.80 -5.99 5.87
C TYR A 65 -4.74 -5.41 6.94
N ARG A 66 -4.31 -4.34 7.63
CA ARG A 66 -5.11 -3.73 8.70
C ARG A 66 -6.44 -3.20 8.16
N THR A 67 -6.44 -2.63 6.96
CA THR A 67 -7.70 -2.17 6.34
C THR A 67 -8.62 -3.33 5.97
N ASP A 68 -8.08 -4.45 5.50
CA ASP A 68 -8.87 -5.62 5.14
C ASP A 68 -9.50 -6.31 6.35
N VAL A 69 -8.72 -6.56 7.40
CA VAL A 69 -9.22 -7.11 8.68
C VAL A 69 -10.32 -6.23 9.26
N GLN A 70 -10.13 -4.91 9.22
CA GLN A 70 -11.13 -3.98 9.72
C GLN A 70 -12.40 -3.99 8.85
N SER A 71 -12.27 -4.03 7.53
CA SER A 71 -13.41 -4.15 6.60
C SER A 71 -14.22 -5.42 6.84
N GLN A 72 -13.54 -6.56 7.06
CA GLN A 72 -14.19 -7.83 7.40
C GLN A 72 -14.95 -7.72 8.73
N SER A 73 -14.34 -7.13 9.77
CA SER A 73 -14.99 -6.96 11.07
C SER A 73 -16.25 -6.10 11.04
N PHE A 74 -16.29 -5.06 10.19
CA PHE A 74 -17.50 -4.26 9.99
C PHE A 74 -18.61 -5.07 9.33
N GLN A 75 -18.27 -5.84 8.29
CA GLN A 75 -19.22 -6.72 7.61
C GLN A 75 -19.84 -7.76 8.56
N GLU A 76 -19.02 -8.38 9.43
CA GLU A 76 -19.48 -9.35 10.43
C GLU A 76 -20.43 -8.73 11.47
N GLN A 77 -20.22 -7.45 11.81
CA GLN A 77 -21.08 -6.72 12.76
C GLN A 77 -22.38 -6.20 12.14
N GLY A 78 -22.65 -6.51 10.86
CA GLY A 78 -23.84 -6.03 10.14
C GLY A 78 -23.85 -4.51 9.93
N LEU A 79 -22.77 -3.83 10.29
CA LEU A 79 -22.51 -2.44 9.97
C LEU A 79 -21.96 -2.48 8.54
N ALA A 80 -22.77 -2.11 7.54
CA ALA A 80 -22.31 -2.02 6.16
C ALA A 80 -21.12 -1.02 6.06
N GLY A 81 -19.90 -1.48 6.30
CA GLY A 81 -18.65 -0.76 6.09
C GLY A 81 -18.41 -0.60 4.59
N PRO A 82 -17.70 0.47 4.16
CA PRO A 82 -17.73 0.86 2.77
C PRO A 82 -16.95 -0.11 1.87
N LEU A 83 -17.62 -0.48 0.76
CA LEU A 83 -17.04 -0.74 -0.57
C LEU A 83 -16.52 -2.17 -0.84
N GLN A 84 -17.46 -3.12 -0.84
CA GLN A 84 -17.62 -4.01 -1.99
C GLN A 84 -18.11 -3.19 -3.20
N SER A 85 -17.25 -2.34 -3.78
CA SER A 85 -17.40 -1.99 -5.17
C SER A 85 -16.02 -1.79 -5.76
N TRP A 86 -15.77 -2.50 -6.86
CA TRP A 86 -14.84 -2.01 -7.84
C TRP A 86 -15.31 -0.59 -8.18
N ALA A 87 -14.45 0.39 -7.93
CA ALA A 87 -14.70 1.77 -8.28
C ALA A 87 -14.97 1.86 -9.80
N ASN A 88 -16.24 1.83 -10.16
CA ASN A 88 -16.73 2.51 -11.35
C ASN A 88 -17.91 3.38 -10.94
N ASP A 89 -17.81 4.62 -11.37
CA ASP A 89 -18.88 5.62 -11.41
C ASP A 89 -19.36 6.19 -10.06
N GLY A 90 -18.54 7.10 -9.54
CA GLY A 90 -19.02 8.45 -9.26
C GLY A 90 -20.36 8.60 -8.52
N GLN A 91 -20.47 8.14 -7.28
CA GLN A 91 -21.11 8.86 -6.15
C GLN A 91 -21.21 7.91 -4.95
N SER A 92 -20.76 8.33 -3.77
CA SER A 92 -21.21 7.69 -2.54
C SER A 92 -21.27 8.68 -1.38
N GLY A 93 -22.35 8.55 -0.62
CA GLY A 93 -22.86 9.51 0.35
C GLY A 93 -22.09 9.53 1.67
N THR A 94 -22.09 10.73 2.24
CA THR A 94 -21.41 11.12 3.47
C THR A 94 -22.00 10.44 4.70
N VAL A 95 -21.21 9.59 5.35
CA VAL A 95 -21.31 9.31 6.79
C VAL A 95 -19.94 9.65 7.39
N ALA A 96 -19.94 10.40 8.50
CA ALA A 96 -18.80 11.07 9.12
C ALA A 96 -17.66 10.12 9.56
N LEU A 97 -16.90 9.63 8.57
CA LEU A 97 -15.64 8.87 8.67
C LEU A 97 -14.60 9.47 7.70
N GLY A 98 -14.75 10.75 7.35
CA GLY A 98 -14.10 11.42 6.22
C GLY A 98 -12.57 11.49 6.23
N GLU A 99 -11.91 11.02 7.30
CA GLU A 99 -10.44 11.02 7.41
C GLU A 99 -9.85 9.69 7.95
N SER A 100 -10.68 8.67 8.11
CA SER A 100 -10.20 7.37 8.59
C SER A 100 -9.48 6.61 7.49
N ILE A 101 -8.31 6.03 7.80
CA ILE A 101 -7.53 5.15 6.91
C ILE A 101 -8.36 3.95 6.39
N TYR A 102 -9.48 3.64 7.05
CA TYR A 102 -10.36 2.51 6.73
C TYR A 102 -11.37 2.81 5.62
N THR A 103 -11.41 4.05 5.10
CA THR A 103 -12.12 4.37 3.85
C THR A 103 -11.23 4.08 2.65
N GLU A 104 -11.80 3.82 1.46
CA GLU A 104 -10.99 3.63 0.25
C GLU A 104 -10.12 4.86 -0.05
N SER A 105 -10.68 6.06 0.13
CA SER A 105 -9.97 7.34 -0.02
C SER A 105 -8.87 7.51 1.04
N GLY A 106 -9.14 7.16 2.29
CA GLY A 106 -8.16 7.17 3.39
C GLY A 106 -7.00 6.21 3.14
N LYS A 107 -7.30 4.98 2.71
CA LYS A 107 -6.30 3.97 2.33
C LYS A 107 -5.41 4.48 1.20
N LYS A 108 -6.00 4.98 0.12
CA LYS A 108 -5.26 5.57 -1.01
C LYS A 108 -4.38 6.75 -0.58
N LYS A 109 -4.90 7.62 0.30
CA LYS A 109 -4.14 8.76 0.85
C LYS A 109 -2.93 8.28 1.66
N GLU A 110 -3.12 7.25 2.49
CA GLU A 110 -2.06 6.71 3.35
C GLU A 110 -0.99 5.97 2.54
N ILE A 111 -1.39 5.11 1.59
CA ILE A 111 -0.44 4.47 0.66
C ILE A 111 0.34 5.55 -0.10
N GLY A 112 -0.33 6.57 -0.63
CA GLY A 112 0.34 7.70 -1.27
C GLY A 112 1.31 8.45 -0.36
N ARG A 113 1.01 8.58 0.93
CA ARG A 113 1.91 9.16 1.94
C ARG A 113 3.14 8.29 2.13
N LEU A 114 2.98 6.96 2.27
CA LEU A 114 4.09 6.01 2.42
C LEU A 114 5.00 5.98 1.18
N LEU A 115 4.41 5.96 -0.02
CA LEU A 115 5.16 6.04 -1.27
C LEU A 115 6.06 7.28 -1.29
N ARG A 116 5.51 8.46 -0.93
CA ARG A 116 6.31 9.69 -0.82
C ARG A 116 7.35 9.62 0.30
N LEU A 117 7.02 9.04 1.45
CA LEU A 117 7.93 8.96 2.59
C LEU A 117 9.20 8.17 2.24
N TYR A 118 9.04 7.00 1.62
CA TYR A 118 10.16 6.09 1.36
C TYR A 118 10.82 6.31 -0.01
N LEU A 119 10.04 6.70 -1.02
CA LEU A 119 10.51 6.74 -2.41
C LEU A 119 10.72 8.17 -2.94
N ALA A 120 10.37 9.23 -2.21
CA ALA A 120 10.74 10.58 -2.62
C ALA A 120 12.28 10.72 -2.65
N GLY A 121 12.79 11.47 -3.62
CA GLY A 121 14.23 11.66 -3.80
C GLY A 121 14.97 10.49 -4.47
N THR A 122 14.32 9.34 -4.67
CA THR A 122 14.93 8.19 -5.38
C THR A 122 14.87 8.30 -6.90
N GLY A 123 14.03 9.20 -7.42
CA GLY A 123 13.67 9.24 -8.84
C GLY A 123 12.63 8.20 -9.28
N LEU A 124 12.27 7.22 -8.44
CA LEU A 124 11.34 6.14 -8.79
C LEU A 124 9.88 6.63 -8.97
N LEU A 125 9.51 7.75 -8.37
CA LEU A 125 8.17 8.35 -8.51
C LEU A 125 8.06 9.35 -9.66
N TYR A 126 9.17 9.70 -10.33
CA TYR A 126 9.18 10.78 -11.32
C TYR A 126 8.53 10.36 -12.65
N ALA A 127 7.37 10.90 -13.03
CA ALA A 127 6.68 10.47 -14.24
C ALA A 127 7.28 11.00 -15.57
N GLY A 128 8.23 11.95 -15.52
CA GLY A 128 8.79 12.59 -16.72
C GLY A 128 7.84 13.56 -17.41
N VAL A 129 8.38 14.69 -17.89
CA VAL A 129 7.84 15.40 -19.05
C VAL A 129 8.77 15.05 -20.20
N MET A 130 8.28 14.36 -21.24
CA MET A 130 9.06 14.17 -22.46
C MET A 130 9.13 15.53 -23.17
N HIS A 131 10.25 16.23 -23.01
CA HIS A 131 10.60 17.27 -23.98
C HIS A 131 10.99 16.56 -25.27
N LEU A 132 10.03 16.46 -26.20
CA LEU A 132 10.32 16.23 -27.61
C LEU A 132 10.97 17.50 -28.14
N GLU A 133 12.30 17.52 -28.19
CA GLU A 133 13.00 18.50 -29.01
C GLU A 133 12.78 18.10 -30.47
N SER A 134 12.12 18.99 -31.21
CA SER A 134 11.79 18.91 -32.63
C SER A 134 12.92 19.44 -33.50
#